data_AF-A0A4R3A1I3-F1
#
_entry.id   AF-A0A4R3A1I3-F1
#
_cell.length_a   1.000
_cell.length_b   1.000
_cell.length_c   1.000
_cell.angle_alpha   90.00
_cell.angle_beta   90.00
_cell.angle_gamma   90.00
#
_symmetry.space_group_name_H-M   'P 1'
#
loop_
_entity.id
_entity.type
_entity.pdbx_description
1 polymer ?
#
loop_
_entity_poly.entity_id
_entity_poly.type
_entity_poly.pdbx_seq_one_letter_code
_entity_poly.pdbx_strand_id
1 'polypeptide(L)'
;MSAEKKGLFVAVVGPSGAGKDTLMRAVAARLSDRPDIRFAQRVITRDADPDNEDHEVLSRSEFADARKDGAFCLDWEAHGLCYSLRREAADHVASGGTMVANLSRAVLSEAASRFTRMDVLEITARPEIRVERLLARGRETADDIRSRVAREMPISVPNLPGRIVTIDNSGQLDDAVDALEAYLAGAKSAS
;
A
#
# COMPACT_ATOMS: atom_id res chain seq x y z
N MET A 1 22.96 25.96 -5.02
CA MET A 1 22.68 24.52 -4.85
C MET A 1 21.23 24.41 -4.43
N SER A 2 20.34 24.07 -5.35
CA SER A 2 18.94 23.79 -5.00
C SER A 2 18.93 22.54 -4.15
N ALA A 3 18.24 22.54 -3.00
CA ALA A 3 18.04 21.33 -2.22
C ALA A 3 17.42 20.28 -3.15
N GLU A 4 18.11 19.16 -3.38
CA GLU A 4 17.53 18.04 -4.14
C GLU A 4 16.24 17.63 -3.45
N LYS A 5 15.11 17.76 -4.17
CA LYS A 5 13.81 17.33 -3.66
C LYS A 5 13.86 15.82 -3.50
N LYS A 6 14.04 15.35 -2.26
CA LYS A 6 13.97 13.94 -1.93
C LYS A 6 12.53 13.47 -2.12
N GLY A 7 12.31 12.53 -3.03
CA GLY A 7 11.00 11.91 -3.23
C GLY A 7 10.56 11.14 -1.99
N LEU A 8 9.31 10.71 -1.99
CA LEU A 8 8.68 10.04 -0.85
C LEU A 8 8.08 8.71 -1.29
N PHE A 9 8.44 7.64 -0.58
CA PHE A 9 7.70 6.39 -0.66
C PHE A 9 6.65 6.33 0.47
N VAL A 10 5.39 6.09 0.12
CA VAL A 10 4.28 5.95 1.08
C VAL A 10 3.81 4.50 1.06
N ALA A 11 4.15 3.75 2.11
CA ALA A 11 3.69 2.38 2.28
C ALA A 11 2.30 2.39 2.94
N VAL A 12 1.27 2.13 2.15
CA VAL A 12 -0.10 1.96 2.65
C VAL A 12 -0.25 0.55 3.19
N VAL A 13 -0.62 0.46 4.46
CA VAL A 13 -0.86 -0.80 5.16
C VAL A 13 -2.13 -0.69 5.96
N GLY A 14 -2.58 -1.80 6.50
CA GLY A 14 -3.83 -1.84 7.26
C GLY A 14 -4.47 -3.20 7.15
N PRO A 15 -5.35 -3.53 8.10
CA PRO A 15 -5.90 -4.86 8.17
C PRO A 15 -6.89 -5.16 7.04
N SER A 16 -7.28 -6.42 6.92
CA SER A 16 -8.34 -6.82 5.98
C SER A 16 -9.66 -6.17 6.39
N GLY A 17 -10.45 -5.72 5.42
CA GLY A 17 -11.70 -4.98 5.66
C GLY A 17 -11.53 -3.48 5.98
N ALA A 18 -10.29 -2.96 6.10
CA ALA A 18 -10.05 -1.53 6.33
C ALA A 18 -10.37 -0.64 5.10
N GLY A 19 -10.57 -1.23 3.92
CA GLY A 19 -10.94 -0.48 2.71
C GLY A 19 -9.79 0.22 1.99
N LYS A 20 -8.53 -0.23 2.20
CA LYS A 20 -7.31 0.33 1.57
C LYS A 20 -7.44 0.54 0.06
N ASP A 21 -7.78 -0.50 -0.68
CA ASP A 21 -7.80 -0.45 -2.15
C ASP A 21 -8.89 0.49 -2.67
N THR A 22 -10.08 0.45 -2.04
CA THR A 22 -11.17 1.40 -2.32
C THR A 22 -10.75 2.85 -2.07
N LEU A 23 -10.11 3.11 -0.93
CA LEU A 23 -9.65 4.44 -0.54
C LEU A 23 -8.54 4.95 -1.48
N MET A 24 -7.55 4.09 -1.79
CA MET A 24 -6.48 4.42 -2.72
C MET A 24 -7.00 4.71 -4.12
N ARG A 25 -7.96 3.92 -4.63
CA ARG A 25 -8.59 4.15 -5.93
C ARG A 25 -9.34 5.49 -5.98
N ALA A 26 -10.10 5.80 -4.94
CA ALA A 26 -10.84 7.04 -4.85
C ALA A 26 -9.91 8.26 -4.85
N VAL A 27 -8.81 8.22 -4.08
CA VAL A 27 -7.82 9.32 -4.06
C VAL A 27 -7.04 9.39 -5.37
N ALA A 28 -6.67 8.25 -5.96
CA ALA A 28 -5.97 8.23 -7.25
C ALA A 28 -6.80 8.91 -8.36
N ALA A 29 -8.13 8.74 -8.34
CA ALA A 29 -9.02 9.43 -9.28
C ALA A 29 -9.00 10.95 -9.09
N ARG A 30 -9.02 11.42 -7.83
CA ARG A 30 -8.96 12.87 -7.50
C ARG A 30 -7.62 13.51 -7.83
N LEU A 31 -6.52 12.76 -7.73
CA LEU A 31 -5.16 13.22 -8.01
C LEU A 31 -4.68 12.92 -9.43
N SER A 32 -5.59 12.66 -10.37
CA SER A 32 -5.24 12.29 -11.75
C SER A 32 -4.47 13.38 -12.52
N ASP A 33 -4.56 14.64 -12.09
CA ASP A 33 -3.83 15.79 -12.63
C ASP A 33 -2.48 16.06 -11.93
N ARG A 34 -2.08 15.19 -10.98
CA ARG A 34 -0.85 15.31 -10.18
C ARG A 34 0.15 14.20 -10.53
N PRO A 35 0.87 14.30 -11.67
CA PRO A 35 1.80 13.25 -12.12
C PRO A 35 3.01 13.06 -11.19
N ASP A 36 3.23 14.00 -10.26
CA ASP A 36 4.22 13.89 -9.20
C ASP A 36 3.83 12.88 -8.10
N ILE A 37 2.55 12.54 -7.98
CA ILE A 37 2.03 11.53 -7.05
C ILE A 37 1.51 10.35 -7.86
N ARG A 38 2.09 9.16 -7.66
CA ARG A 38 1.70 7.95 -8.37
C ARG A 38 1.30 6.85 -7.40
N PHE A 39 0.42 5.98 -7.84
CA PHE A 39 -0.01 4.79 -7.12
C PHE A 39 0.60 3.58 -7.80
N ALA A 40 1.35 2.77 -7.04
CA ALA A 40 2.05 1.63 -7.58
C ALA A 40 1.08 0.48 -7.88
N GLN A 41 1.15 -0.04 -9.10
CA GLN A 41 0.55 -1.31 -9.45
C GLN A 41 1.43 -2.44 -8.91
N ARG A 42 0.85 -3.37 -8.15
CA ARG A 42 1.57 -4.55 -7.66
C ARG A 42 1.62 -5.63 -8.73
N VAL A 43 2.74 -6.34 -8.78
CA VAL A 43 2.87 -7.61 -9.47
C VAL A 43 2.54 -8.73 -8.49
N ILE A 44 1.70 -9.68 -8.86
CA ILE A 44 1.26 -10.79 -7.99
C ILE A 44 1.28 -12.11 -8.74
N THR A 45 1.80 -13.17 -8.11
CA THR A 45 1.66 -14.52 -8.66
C THR A 45 0.33 -15.14 -8.24
N ARG A 46 -0.72 -14.98 -9.04
CA ARG A 46 -2.03 -15.62 -8.83
C ARG A 46 -2.56 -16.15 -10.16
N ASP A 47 -3.48 -17.10 -10.13
CA ASP A 47 -4.25 -17.42 -11.33
C ASP A 47 -5.02 -16.16 -11.75
N ALA A 48 -5.07 -15.89 -13.06
CA ALA A 48 -5.75 -14.73 -13.60
C ALA A 48 -7.24 -14.79 -13.24
N ASP A 49 -7.64 -14.06 -12.20
CA ASP A 49 -9.04 -13.86 -11.85
C ASP A 49 -9.49 -12.52 -12.48
N PRO A 50 -10.39 -12.55 -13.47
CA PRO A 50 -10.86 -11.38 -14.20
C PRO A 50 -11.64 -10.38 -13.33
N ASP A 51 -12.10 -10.78 -12.13
CA ASP A 51 -12.88 -9.92 -11.23
C ASP A 51 -12.03 -9.12 -10.24
N ASN A 52 -10.70 -9.26 -10.27
CA ASN A 52 -9.86 -8.80 -9.17
C ASN A 52 -8.88 -7.68 -9.60
N GLU A 53 -8.85 -6.65 -8.76
CA GLU A 53 -8.44 -5.27 -8.99
C GLU A 53 -6.99 -5.07 -9.51
N ASP A 54 -6.77 -3.87 -10.07
CA ASP A 54 -5.57 -3.21 -10.62
C ASP A 54 -4.19 -3.74 -10.17
N HIS A 55 -3.85 -4.96 -10.59
CA HIS A 55 -2.60 -5.66 -10.29
C HIS A 55 -2.10 -6.37 -11.55
N GLU A 56 -0.80 -6.32 -11.79
CA GLU A 56 -0.15 -7.11 -12.82
C GLU A 56 -0.04 -8.56 -12.33
N VAL A 57 -0.39 -9.52 -13.19
CA VAL A 57 -0.35 -10.94 -12.84
C VAL A 57 0.76 -11.62 -13.63
N LEU A 58 1.65 -12.32 -12.92
CA LEU A 58 2.69 -13.18 -13.52
C LEU A 58 2.54 -14.60 -13.00
N SER A 59 2.86 -15.59 -13.82
CA SER A 59 3.14 -16.94 -13.32
C SER A 59 4.36 -16.92 -12.40
N ARG A 60 4.53 -17.99 -11.60
CA ARG A 60 5.72 -18.11 -10.74
C ARG A 60 7.02 -18.12 -11.53
N SER A 61 7.05 -18.74 -12.72
CA SER A 61 8.23 -18.75 -13.59
C SER A 61 8.54 -17.36 -14.10
N GLU A 62 7.55 -16.64 -14.63
CA GLU A 62 7.75 -15.27 -15.12
C GLU A 62 8.17 -14.32 -14.01
N PHE A 63 7.63 -14.48 -12.80
CA PHE A 63 8.06 -13.70 -11.63
C PHE A 63 9.52 -13.99 -11.28
N ALA A 64 9.94 -15.26 -11.30
CA ALA A 64 11.32 -15.63 -11.02
C ALA A 64 12.30 -15.08 -12.05
N ASP A 65 11.93 -15.13 -13.34
CA ASP A 65 12.71 -14.55 -14.43
C ASP A 65 12.80 -13.02 -14.28
N ALA A 66 11.67 -12.34 -14.05
CA ALA A 66 11.64 -10.89 -13.82
C ALA A 66 12.47 -10.48 -12.59
N ARG A 67 12.42 -11.25 -11.50
CA ARG A 67 13.26 -11.03 -10.31
C ARG A 67 14.74 -11.16 -10.66
N LYS A 68 15.13 -12.19 -11.43
CA LYS A 68 16.53 -12.41 -11.86
C LYS A 68 17.04 -11.27 -12.76
N ASP A 69 16.17 -10.72 -13.60
CA ASP A 69 16.46 -9.56 -14.44
C ASP A 69 16.40 -8.22 -13.67
N GLY A 70 16.22 -8.30 -12.35
CA GLY A 70 16.19 -7.18 -11.42
C GLY A 70 14.98 -6.27 -11.58
N ALA A 71 13.89 -6.73 -12.22
CA ALA A 71 12.74 -5.90 -12.61
C ALA A 71 11.96 -5.27 -11.45
N PHE A 72 12.33 -5.61 -10.21
CA PHE A 72 11.61 -5.28 -9.00
C PHE A 72 12.45 -4.41 -8.05
N CYS A 73 11.88 -3.34 -7.52
CA CYS A 73 12.51 -2.58 -6.43
C CYS A 73 12.16 -3.15 -5.06
N LEU A 74 11.16 -4.03 -4.97
CA LEU A 74 10.76 -4.73 -3.76
C LEU A 74 10.01 -6.00 -4.17
N ASP A 75 10.25 -7.11 -3.48
CA ASP A 75 9.48 -8.33 -3.67
C ASP A 75 9.39 -9.11 -2.35
N TRP A 76 8.25 -9.76 -2.11
CA TRP A 76 7.99 -10.49 -0.88
C TRP A 76 7.00 -11.63 -1.12
N GLU A 77 6.91 -12.54 -0.16
CA GLU A 77 5.93 -13.64 -0.18
C GLU A 77 4.90 -13.47 0.94
N ALA A 78 3.64 -13.72 0.63
CA ALA A 78 2.56 -13.74 1.62
C ALA A 78 1.42 -14.65 1.16
N HIS A 79 0.82 -15.41 2.08
CA HIS A 79 -0.32 -16.29 1.77
C HIS A 79 -0.05 -17.25 0.58
N GLY A 80 1.21 -17.70 0.44
CA GLY A 80 1.60 -18.58 -0.65
C GLY A 80 1.71 -17.91 -2.02
N LEU A 81 1.59 -16.58 -2.13
CA LEU A 81 1.79 -15.84 -3.38
C LEU A 81 3.04 -14.94 -3.26
N CYS A 82 3.70 -14.70 -4.38
CA CYS A 82 4.74 -13.68 -4.51
C CYS A 82 4.11 -12.35 -4.90
N TYR A 83 4.63 -11.28 -4.35
CA TYR A 83 4.23 -9.90 -4.63
C TYR A 83 5.46 -9.08 -4.95
N SER A 84 5.29 -8.04 -5.76
CA SER A 84 6.37 -7.12 -6.05
C SER A 84 5.89 -5.73 -6.44
N LEU A 85 6.78 -4.75 -6.25
CA LEU A 85 6.75 -3.45 -6.92
C LEU A 85 7.84 -3.41 -7.99
N ARG A 86 7.46 -2.96 -9.18
CA ARG A 86 8.37 -2.75 -10.29
C ARG A 86 9.40 -1.65 -10.01
N ARG A 87 10.59 -1.71 -10.64
CA ARG A 87 11.68 -0.73 -10.45
C ARG A 87 11.25 0.72 -10.67
N GLU A 88 10.30 0.97 -11.55
CA GLU A 88 9.78 2.31 -11.88
C GLU A 88 9.23 3.03 -10.64
N ALA A 89 8.78 2.28 -9.62
CA ALA A 89 8.40 2.85 -8.33
C ALA A 89 9.58 3.51 -7.61
N ALA A 90 10.75 2.86 -7.59
CA ALA A 90 11.96 3.45 -7.03
C ALA A 90 12.51 4.58 -7.89
N ASP A 91 12.46 4.44 -9.21
CA ASP A 91 12.92 5.49 -10.13
C ASP A 91 12.10 6.77 -9.98
N HIS A 92 10.77 6.65 -9.83
CA HIS A 92 9.87 7.78 -9.57
C HIS A 92 10.22 8.49 -8.26
N VAL A 93 10.46 7.75 -7.18
CA VAL A 93 10.89 8.32 -5.90
C VAL A 93 12.26 8.98 -6.01
N ALA A 94 13.22 8.35 -6.69
CA ALA A 94 14.55 8.91 -6.91
C ALA A 94 14.51 10.22 -7.72
N SER A 95 13.53 10.37 -8.63
CA SER A 95 13.29 11.60 -9.40
C SER A 95 12.62 12.73 -8.60
N GLY A 96 12.33 12.52 -7.31
CA GLY A 96 11.67 13.50 -6.44
C GLY A 96 10.14 13.35 -6.37
N GLY A 97 9.59 12.32 -6.98
CA GLY A 97 8.16 12.01 -6.94
C GLY A 97 7.70 11.34 -5.64
N THR A 98 6.39 11.32 -5.43
CA THR A 98 5.74 10.53 -4.39
C THR A 98 5.18 9.25 -4.98
N MET A 99 5.56 8.10 -4.44
CA MET A 99 5.02 6.79 -4.82
C MET A 99 4.23 6.19 -3.66
N VAL A 100 2.96 5.88 -3.89
CA VAL A 100 2.03 5.30 -2.91
C VAL A 100 1.83 3.83 -3.25
N ALA A 101 2.12 2.91 -2.32
CA ALA A 101 2.04 1.48 -2.59
C ALA A 101 1.34 0.72 -1.46
N ASN A 102 0.40 -0.16 -1.80
CA ASN A 102 -0.25 -1.06 -0.84
C ASN A 102 0.69 -2.22 -0.47
N LEU A 103 1.24 -2.23 0.73
CA LEU A 103 2.20 -3.23 1.20
C LEU A 103 1.63 -4.14 2.29
N SER A 104 2.33 -5.25 2.52
CA SER A 104 2.16 -6.07 3.72
C SER A 104 3.04 -5.53 4.85
N ARG A 105 2.58 -5.65 6.11
CA ARG A 105 3.38 -5.23 7.27
C ARG A 105 4.75 -5.94 7.35
N ALA A 106 4.81 -7.18 6.89
CA ALA A 106 6.04 -7.99 6.89
C ALA A 106 7.18 -7.41 6.04
N VAL A 107 6.86 -6.61 5.00
CA VAL A 107 7.87 -6.05 4.08
C VAL A 107 8.25 -4.60 4.43
N LEU A 108 7.65 -4.02 5.48
CA LEU A 108 7.89 -2.61 5.84
C LEU A 108 9.34 -2.33 6.24
N SER A 109 9.97 -3.20 7.02
CA SER A 109 11.37 -3.01 7.43
C SER A 109 12.33 -3.08 6.25
N GLU A 110 12.03 -3.94 5.27
CA GLU A 110 12.81 -4.03 4.05
C GLU A 110 12.60 -2.82 3.14
N ALA A 111 11.35 -2.36 2.98
CA ALA A 111 11.07 -1.13 2.25
C ALA A 111 11.78 0.07 2.91
N ALA A 112 11.77 0.16 4.24
CA ALA A 112 12.42 1.22 5.00
C ALA A 112 13.96 1.24 4.84
N SER A 113 14.60 0.10 4.55
CA SER A 113 16.04 0.05 4.25
C SER A 113 16.37 0.42 2.80
N ARG A 114 15.41 0.30 1.88
CA ARG A 114 15.58 0.62 0.44
C ARG A 114 15.29 2.08 0.11
N PHE A 115 14.35 2.72 0.80
CA PHE A 115 13.93 4.10 0.52
C PHE A 115 14.48 5.07 1.56
N THR A 116 15.24 6.10 1.12
CA THR A 116 15.82 7.12 2.01
C THR A 116 14.76 7.95 2.75
N ARG A 117 13.56 8.07 2.19
CA ARG A 117 12.41 8.71 2.82
C ARG A 117 11.18 7.85 2.59
N MET A 118 10.63 7.34 3.68
CA MET A 118 9.46 6.48 3.66
C MET A 118 8.54 6.78 4.84
N ASP A 119 7.27 7.06 4.53
CA ASP A 119 6.20 7.09 5.51
C ASP A 119 5.39 5.79 5.43
N VAL A 120 4.84 5.37 6.56
CA VAL A 120 3.86 4.28 6.64
C VAL A 120 2.50 4.90 6.89
N LEU A 121 1.56 4.62 6.00
CA LEU A 121 0.18 5.06 6.14
C LEU A 121 -0.68 3.86 6.55
N GLU A 122 -1.09 3.82 7.80
CA GLU A 122 -2.02 2.80 8.31
C GLU A 122 -3.47 3.23 8.09
N ILE A 123 -4.15 2.56 7.16
CA ILE A 123 -5.60 2.66 7.04
C ILE A 123 -6.23 1.68 8.02
N THR A 124 -7.01 2.20 8.96
CA THR A 124 -7.72 1.43 9.98
C THR A 124 -9.24 1.56 9.78
N ALA A 125 -9.98 0.66 10.41
CA ALA A 125 -11.41 0.80 10.63
C ALA A 125 -11.77 0.03 11.91
N ARG A 126 -12.84 0.44 12.59
CA ARG A 126 -13.30 -0.21 13.81
C ARG A 126 -13.59 -1.71 13.55
N PRO A 127 -13.29 -2.60 14.51
CA PRO A 127 -13.47 -4.04 14.36
C PRO A 127 -14.83 -4.45 13.79
N GLU A 128 -15.92 -3.87 14.31
CA GLU A 128 -17.29 -4.16 13.90
C GLU A 128 -17.55 -3.83 12.42
N ILE A 129 -17.09 -2.66 11.96
CA ILE A 129 -17.20 -2.24 10.54
C ILE A 129 -16.42 -3.18 9.64
N ARG A 130 -15.27 -3.67 10.10
CA ARG A 130 -14.45 -4.61 9.32
C ARG A 130 -15.08 -5.98 9.24
N VAL A 131 -15.68 -6.47 10.32
CA VAL A 131 -16.45 -7.72 10.33
C VAL A 131 -17.59 -7.62 9.33
N GLU A 132 -18.38 -6.55 9.36
CA GLU A 132 -19.47 -6.30 8.41
C GLU A 132 -18.99 -6.31 6.94
N ARG A 133 -17.92 -5.57 6.65
CA ARG A 133 -17.33 -5.50 5.30
C ARG A 133 -16.78 -6.85 4.83
N LEU A 134 -16.20 -7.64 5.72
CA LEU A 134 -15.67 -8.97 5.38
C LEU A 134 -16.79 -9.99 5.17
N LEU A 135 -17.84 -9.96 6.00
CA LEU A 135 -19.03 -10.79 5.84
C LEU A 135 -19.73 -10.51 4.50
N ALA A 136 -19.85 -9.24 4.12
CA ALA A 136 -20.44 -8.84 2.85
C ALA A 136 -19.71 -9.41 1.61
N ARG A 137 -18.44 -9.81 1.74
CA ARG A 137 -17.66 -10.44 0.65
C ARG A 137 -17.97 -11.93 0.48
N GLY A 138 -18.58 -12.57 1.48
CA GLY A 138 -19.08 -13.96 1.40
C GLY A 138 -18.02 -15.06 1.32
N ARG A 139 -16.74 -14.79 1.63
CA ARG A 139 -15.62 -15.75 1.46
C ARG A 139 -15.18 -16.48 2.73
N GLU A 140 -15.62 -16.03 3.91
CA GLU A 140 -15.15 -16.50 5.22
C GLU A 140 -16.34 -16.61 6.19
N THR A 141 -16.25 -17.47 7.21
CA THR A 141 -17.28 -17.56 8.26
C THR A 141 -17.17 -16.40 9.25
N ALA A 142 -18.26 -16.08 9.95
CA ALA A 142 -18.27 -15.01 10.95
C ALA A 142 -17.24 -15.23 12.08
N ASP A 143 -17.02 -16.49 12.48
CA ASP A 143 -16.11 -16.83 13.57
C ASP A 143 -14.63 -16.72 13.15
N ASP A 144 -14.31 -17.11 11.91
CA ASP A 144 -12.98 -16.92 11.33
C ASP A 144 -12.64 -15.43 11.19
N ILE A 145 -13.60 -14.63 10.71
CA ILE A 145 -13.46 -13.18 10.55
C ILE A 145 -13.22 -12.52 11.92
N ARG A 146 -14.06 -12.80 12.92
CA ARG A 146 -13.91 -12.20 14.27
C ARG A 146 -12.58 -12.58 14.92
N SER A 147 -12.20 -13.85 14.82
CA SER A 147 -10.93 -14.35 15.36
C SER A 147 -9.73 -13.65 14.72
N ARG A 148 -9.78 -13.39 13.42
CA ARG A 148 -8.73 -12.70 12.68
C ARG A 148 -8.64 -11.22 13.05
N VAL A 149 -9.79 -10.55 13.15
CA VAL A 149 -9.88 -9.13 13.53
C VAL A 149 -9.32 -8.89 14.93
N ALA A 150 -9.58 -9.81 15.88
CA ALA A 150 -9.14 -9.68 17.27
C ALA A 150 -7.62 -9.85 17.50
N ARG A 151 -6.89 -10.50 16.57
CA ARG A 151 -5.45 -10.80 16.71
C ARG A 151 -4.54 -9.69 16.18
N GLU A 152 -5.08 -8.52 15.88
CA GLU A 152 -4.29 -7.47 15.27
C GLU A 152 -3.27 -6.86 16.21
N MET A 153 -2.04 -6.79 15.71
CA MET A 153 -0.93 -6.18 16.41
C MET A 153 -0.73 -4.74 15.93
N PRO A 154 -0.19 -3.85 16.78
CA PRO A 154 0.28 -2.54 16.35
C PRO A 154 1.35 -2.65 15.26
N ILE A 155 1.44 -1.63 14.41
CA ILE A 155 2.55 -1.51 13.46
C ILE A 155 3.79 -1.02 14.20
N SER A 156 4.89 -1.73 14.01
CA SER A 156 6.22 -1.30 14.43
C SER A 156 7.19 -1.54 13.30
N VAL A 157 7.89 -0.48 12.89
CA VAL A 157 8.92 -0.53 11.83
C VAL A 157 10.21 0.06 12.42
N PRO A 158 11.16 -0.79 12.85
CA PRO A 158 12.43 -0.33 13.37
C PRO A 158 13.15 0.56 12.34
N ASN A 159 13.76 1.65 12.80
CA ASN A 159 14.54 2.58 11.97
C ASN A 159 13.77 3.17 10.77
N LEU A 160 12.45 3.35 10.89
CA LEU A 160 11.66 4.01 9.86
C LEU A 160 12.23 5.41 9.58
N PRO A 161 12.61 5.75 8.33
CA PRO A 161 13.19 7.06 8.00
C PRO A 161 12.16 8.20 8.00
N GLY A 162 10.87 7.89 8.01
CA GLY A 162 9.77 8.84 8.13
C GLY A 162 8.87 8.52 9.32
N ARG A 163 7.57 8.72 9.14
CA ARG A 163 6.57 8.59 10.21
C ARG A 163 5.51 7.55 9.90
N ILE A 164 4.82 7.10 10.95
CA ILE A 164 3.58 6.34 10.83
C ILE A 164 2.42 7.34 10.93
N VAL A 165 1.52 7.33 9.96
CA VAL A 165 0.29 8.14 9.94
C VAL A 165 -0.89 7.19 9.88
N THR A 166 -1.92 7.45 10.68
CA THR A 166 -3.12 6.61 10.73
C THR A 166 -4.31 7.37 10.16
N ILE A 167 -5.06 6.74 9.25
CA ILE A 167 -6.33 7.24 8.72
C ILE A 167 -7.43 6.26 9.11
N ASP A 168 -8.45 6.76 9.81
CA ASP A 168 -9.63 5.98 10.18
C ASP A 168 -10.67 6.00 9.06
N ASN A 169 -10.92 4.85 8.47
CA ASN A 169 -11.94 4.60 7.44
C ASN A 169 -13.17 3.86 8.02
N SER A 170 -13.56 4.20 9.25
CA SER A 170 -14.79 3.72 9.88
C SER A 170 -16.03 4.56 9.58
N GLY A 171 -15.83 5.80 9.15
CA GLY A 171 -16.87 6.78 8.85
C GLY A 171 -17.30 6.76 7.38
N GLN A 172 -17.67 7.93 6.87
CA GLN A 172 -17.93 8.10 5.44
C GLN A 172 -16.62 7.93 4.66
N LEU A 173 -16.70 7.32 3.47
CA LEU A 173 -15.53 7.12 2.63
C LEU A 173 -14.89 8.47 2.26
N ASP A 174 -15.70 9.47 1.94
CA ASP A 174 -15.21 10.79 1.53
C ASP A 174 -14.34 11.46 2.62
N ASP A 175 -14.67 11.30 3.90
CA ASP A 175 -13.84 11.84 5.00
C ASP A 175 -12.42 11.24 4.99
N ALA A 176 -12.32 9.93 4.76
CA ALA A 176 -11.04 9.24 4.67
C ALA A 176 -10.29 9.59 3.39
N VAL A 177 -11.01 9.80 2.27
CA VAL A 177 -10.45 10.24 0.99
C VAL A 177 -9.85 11.65 1.15
N ASP A 178 -10.59 12.58 1.74
CA ASP A 178 -10.15 13.95 2.03
C ASP A 178 -8.88 13.95 2.90
N ALA A 179 -8.86 13.13 3.95
CA ALA A 179 -7.71 13.01 4.85
C ALA A 179 -6.46 12.48 4.12
N LEU A 180 -6.62 11.45 3.27
CA LEU A 180 -5.52 10.88 2.49
C LEU A 180 -5.03 11.85 1.42
N GLU A 181 -5.93 12.51 0.71
CA GLU A 181 -5.61 13.54 -0.27
C GLU A 181 -4.82 14.69 0.37
N ALA A 182 -5.29 15.22 1.51
CA ALA A 182 -4.61 16.27 2.25
C ALA A 182 -3.21 15.86 2.72
N TYR A 183 -3.06 14.61 3.19
CA TYR A 183 -1.76 14.06 3.55
C TYR A 183 -0.80 14.03 2.35
N LEU A 184 -1.25 13.51 1.21
CA LEU A 184 -0.42 13.40 -0.01
C LEU A 184 -0.09 14.77 -0.61
N ALA A 185 -1.02 15.71 -0.57
CA ALA A 185 -0.78 17.08 -0.99
C ALA A 185 0.24 17.80 -0.09
N GLY A 186 0.15 17.61 1.23
CA GLY A 186 1.03 18.20 2.23
C GLY A 186 2.43 17.58 2.30
N ALA A 187 2.59 16.33 1.87
CA ALA A 187 3.88 15.62 1.87
C ALA A 187 4.97 16.32 1.02
N LYS A 188 4.55 17.13 0.03
CA LYS A 188 5.44 17.93 -0.82
C LYS A 188 6.08 19.13 -0.11
N SER A 189 5.46 19.62 0.97
CA SER A 189 5.85 20.86 1.64
C SER A 189 6.85 20.66 2.77
N ALA A 190 7.07 19.43 3.22
CA ALA A 190 8.12 19.10 4.17
C ALA A 190 9.43 18.84 3.41
N SER A 191 10.13 19.94 3.09
CA SER A 191 11.52 19.98 2.60
C SER A 191 12.36 20.81 3.54
#